data_AF-A0AAI9X326-F1
#
_entry.id   AF-A0AAI9X326-F1
#
_cell.length_a   1.000
_cell.length_b   1.000
_cell.length_c   1.000
_cell.angle_alpha   90.00
_cell.angle_beta   90.00
_cell.angle_gamma   90.00
#
_symmetry.space_group_name_H-M   'P 1'
#
loop_
_entity.id
_entity.type
_entity.pdbx_description
1 polymer ?
#
loop_
_entity_poly.entity_id
_entity_poly.type
_entity_poly.pdbx_seq_one_letter_code
_entity_poly.pdbx_strand_id
1 'polypeptide(L)'
;MPPATAETLLTDLSTQLDIFIRFLKLDLTSIILEGNLVQGGTRRATELLAPGNNTQCWIQRLQEVHQWTNLALREQDWLQRTGRNEPTPCSGPHRFGTMAAFIQEEGMPDNHNTKKALQHGRRLMRFEREFGHGITLLLLPVLPAFRSLTQAEEARTMEMLRDGNSAYVAHLAQLLARLRFNYQYIHGIYPGKLHG
;
A
#
# COMPACT_ATOMS: atom_id res chain seq x y z
N MET A 1 -2.76 -20.52 9.60
CA MET A 1 -3.86 -20.15 8.70
C MET A 1 -3.65 -20.85 7.37
N PRO A 2 -4.71 -21.33 6.70
CA PRO A 2 -4.60 -21.80 5.32
C PRO A 2 -4.03 -20.69 4.42
N PRO A 3 -3.33 -21.03 3.33
CA PRO A 3 -2.85 -20.04 2.38
C PRO A 3 -4.03 -19.24 1.82
N ALA A 4 -3.89 -17.92 1.75
CA ALA A 4 -4.89 -17.07 1.12
C ALA A 4 -4.88 -17.33 -0.40
N THR A 5 -6.06 -17.54 -0.97
CA THR A 5 -6.27 -17.65 -2.42
C THR A 5 -6.82 -16.35 -2.97
N ALA A 6 -6.65 -16.13 -4.28
CA ALA A 6 -7.22 -15.01 -5.00
C ALA A 6 -8.75 -14.92 -4.82
N GLU A 7 -9.46 -16.04 -4.95
CA GLU A 7 -10.92 -16.10 -4.79
C GLU A 7 -11.36 -15.67 -3.40
N THR A 8 -10.75 -16.24 -2.36
CA THR A 8 -11.10 -15.92 -0.97
C THR A 8 -10.78 -14.46 -0.67
N LEU A 9 -9.64 -13.95 -1.16
CA LEU A 9 -9.25 -12.56 -0.98
C LEU A 9 -10.26 -11.60 -1.62
N LEU A 10 -10.71 -11.85 -2.85
CA LEU A 10 -11.69 -10.99 -3.52
C LEU A 10 -13.08 -11.09 -2.88
N THR A 11 -13.46 -12.27 -2.40
CA THR A 11 -14.72 -12.48 -1.67
C THR A 11 -14.73 -11.73 -0.34
N ASP A 12 -13.65 -11.85 0.43
CA ASP A 12 -13.46 -11.13 1.70
C ASP A 12 -13.44 -9.63 1.48
N LEU A 13 -12.76 -9.18 0.41
CA LEU A 13 -12.71 -7.78 0.03
C LEU A 13 -14.12 -7.27 -0.23
N SER A 14 -14.86 -7.93 -1.13
CA SER A 14 -16.23 -7.55 -1.47
C SER A 14 -17.12 -7.44 -0.24
N THR A 15 -16.97 -8.37 0.72
CA THR A 15 -17.75 -8.38 1.97
C THR A 15 -17.39 -7.22 2.90
N GLN A 16 -16.12 -6.82 2.93
CA GLN A 16 -15.63 -5.77 3.83
C GLN A 16 -15.65 -4.37 3.21
N LEU A 17 -15.91 -4.24 1.89
CA LEU A 17 -15.94 -2.95 1.19
C LEU A 17 -16.93 -1.98 1.82
N ASP A 18 -18.11 -2.41 2.22
CA ASP A 18 -19.12 -1.51 2.81
C ASP A 18 -18.65 -0.92 4.15
N ILE A 19 -18.00 -1.74 4.98
CA ILE A 19 -17.42 -1.31 6.26
C ILE A 19 -16.29 -0.31 6.00
N PHE A 20 -15.45 -0.60 5.00
CA PHE A 20 -14.33 0.26 4.63
C PHE A 20 -14.79 1.61 4.04
N ILE A 21 -15.81 1.61 3.17
CA ILE A 21 -16.40 2.83 2.62
C ILE A 21 -17.01 3.67 3.74
N ARG A 22 -17.68 3.05 4.73
CA ARG A 22 -18.18 3.77 5.92
C ARG A 22 -17.05 4.38 6.74
N PHE A 23 -15.94 3.65 6.93
CA PHE A 23 -14.73 4.18 7.57
C PHE A 23 -14.17 5.40 6.81
N LEU A 24 -14.10 5.34 5.47
CA LEU A 24 -13.62 6.47 4.65
C LEU A 24 -14.57 7.68 4.69
N LYS A 25 -15.89 7.43 4.73
CA LYS A 25 -16.92 8.49 4.77
C LYS A 25 -16.97 9.26 6.10
N LEU A 26 -16.45 8.69 7.19
CA LEU A 26 -16.43 9.33 8.52
C LEU A 26 -15.42 10.50 8.64
N ASP A 27 -14.91 11.03 7.54
CA ASP A 27 -13.95 12.14 7.44
C ASP A 27 -12.86 12.12 8.53
N LEU A 28 -12.00 11.10 8.46
CA LEU A 28 -10.80 11.02 9.28
C LEU A 28 -9.69 11.96 8.79
N THR A 29 -9.92 12.77 7.75
CA THR A 29 -8.93 13.68 7.17
C THR A 29 -8.36 14.62 8.24
N SER A 30 -9.21 15.12 9.14
CA SER A 30 -8.81 15.96 10.29
C SER A 30 -7.94 15.23 11.32
N ILE A 31 -8.28 13.99 11.67
CA ILE A 31 -7.54 13.14 12.61
C ILE A 31 -6.17 12.73 12.04
N ILE A 32 -6.12 12.57 10.73
CA ILE A 32 -4.93 12.29 9.95
C ILE A 32 -4.04 13.55 9.83
N LEU A 33 -4.64 14.74 9.72
CA LEU A 33 -3.97 16.05 9.63
C LEU A 33 -3.25 16.48 10.92
N GLU A 34 -3.71 16.08 12.10
CA GLU A 34 -3.08 16.45 13.38
C GLU A 34 -1.78 15.69 13.71
N GLY A 35 -1.39 14.72 12.86
CA GLY A 35 -0.14 13.95 13.01
C GLY A 35 1.15 14.72 12.69
N ASN A 36 1.06 16.00 12.34
CA ASN A 36 2.21 16.84 12.00
C ASN A 36 2.34 18.03 12.94
N LEU A 37 2.76 17.80 14.18
CA LEU A 37 3.34 18.87 15.01
C LEU A 37 4.48 18.32 15.88
N VAL A 38 5.70 18.67 15.45
CA VAL A 38 6.96 18.82 16.21
C VAL A 38 7.82 17.56 16.43
N GLN A 39 9.06 17.64 15.94
CA GLN A 39 10.18 16.75 16.28
C GLN A 39 10.33 16.63 17.80
N GLY A 40 10.24 15.41 18.33
CA GLY A 40 10.63 15.08 19.70
C GLY A 40 9.50 14.69 20.67
N GLY A 41 8.23 14.65 20.24
CA GLY A 41 7.11 14.28 21.11
C GLY A 41 6.45 12.96 20.75
N THR A 42 6.77 11.88 21.45
CA THR A 42 5.99 10.63 21.43
C THR A 42 4.66 10.84 22.18
N ARG A 43 3.73 11.66 21.68
CA ARG A 43 2.36 11.83 22.24
C ARG A 43 1.55 12.81 21.38
N ARG A 44 0.61 12.28 20.58
CA ARG A 44 -0.67 12.92 20.18
C ARG A 44 -1.54 12.10 19.23
N ALA A 45 -1.06 10.97 18.71
CA ALA A 45 -1.95 10.00 18.05
C ALA A 45 -2.86 9.24 19.05
N THR A 46 -2.53 9.27 20.34
CA THR A 46 -3.16 8.44 21.39
C THR A 46 -4.37 9.07 22.08
N GLU A 47 -4.70 10.34 21.87
CA GLU A 47 -5.73 11.02 22.71
C GLU A 47 -7.02 11.44 22.01
N LEU A 48 -7.13 11.31 20.68
CA LEU A 48 -8.35 11.76 19.96
C LEU A 48 -9.15 10.64 19.28
N LEU A 49 -8.81 9.40 19.58
CA LEU A 49 -9.55 8.24 19.13
C LEU A 49 -10.03 7.41 20.32
N ALA A 50 -11.24 7.71 20.79
CA ALA A 50 -12.10 6.68 21.37
C ALA A 50 -13.07 6.09 20.31
N PRO A 51 -12.60 5.29 19.34
CA PRO A 51 -13.44 4.35 18.63
C PRO A 51 -12.89 2.93 18.77
N GLY A 52 -13.78 1.95 18.81
CA GLY A 52 -13.44 0.54 19.09
C GLY A 52 -12.33 -0.05 18.20
N ASN A 53 -11.85 -1.22 18.60
CA ASN A 53 -10.68 -1.95 18.06
C ASN A 53 -10.51 -1.95 16.52
N ASN A 54 -11.58 -1.82 15.73
CA ASN A 54 -11.53 -1.84 14.27
C ASN A 54 -10.87 -0.57 13.68
N THR A 55 -11.06 0.61 14.25
CA THR A 55 -10.52 1.87 13.68
C THR A 55 -8.99 1.94 13.79
N GLN A 56 -8.44 1.53 14.93
CA GLN A 56 -6.99 1.47 15.13
C GLN A 56 -6.33 0.51 14.13
N CYS A 57 -6.98 -0.63 13.86
CA CYS A 57 -6.51 -1.59 12.86
C CYS A 57 -6.48 -0.97 11.45
N TRP A 58 -7.49 -0.20 11.06
CA TRP A 58 -7.54 0.46 9.75
C TRP A 58 -6.46 1.52 9.57
N ILE A 59 -6.25 2.36 10.59
CA ILE A 59 -5.20 3.40 10.57
C ILE A 59 -3.82 2.76 10.45
N GLN A 60 -3.55 1.69 11.21
CA GLN A 60 -2.28 0.98 11.12
C GLN A 60 -2.05 0.41 9.71
N ARG A 61 -3.06 -0.25 9.12
CA ARG A 61 -2.95 -0.80 7.76
C ARG A 61 -2.71 0.29 6.72
N LEU A 62 -3.32 1.46 6.89
CA LEU A 62 -3.12 2.61 6.03
C LEU A 62 -1.67 3.12 6.10
N GLN A 63 -1.13 3.25 7.31
CA GLN A 63 0.27 3.61 7.53
C GLN A 63 1.23 2.56 6.93
N GLU A 64 0.93 1.27 7.08
CA GLU A 64 1.72 0.17 6.49
C GLU A 64 1.75 0.27 4.95
N VAL A 65 0.59 0.34 4.29
CA VAL A 65 0.50 0.51 2.83
C VAL A 65 1.25 1.75 2.37
N HIS A 66 1.13 2.83 3.14
CA HIS A 66 1.81 4.08 2.84
C HIS A 66 3.34 3.95 2.88
N GLN A 67 3.89 3.41 3.97
CA GLN A 67 5.33 3.21 4.13
C GLN A 67 5.88 2.29 3.04
N TRP A 68 5.18 1.20 2.71
CA TRP A 68 5.65 0.24 1.72
C TRP A 68 5.61 0.79 0.30
N THR A 69 4.52 1.48 -0.08
CA THR A 69 4.41 2.08 -1.42
C THR A 69 5.43 3.19 -1.63
N ASN A 70 5.68 4.04 -0.63
CA ASN A 70 6.75 5.03 -0.68
C ASN A 70 8.14 4.41 -0.84
N LEU A 71 8.42 3.34 -0.11
CA LEU A 71 9.70 2.64 -0.21
C LEU A 71 9.91 2.06 -1.62
N ALA A 72 8.86 1.52 -2.24
CA ALA A 72 8.91 1.03 -3.62
C ALA A 72 9.01 2.16 -4.66
N LEU A 73 8.41 3.32 -4.41
CA LEU A 73 8.57 4.51 -5.26
C LEU A 73 9.99 5.05 -5.20
N ARG A 74 10.58 5.17 -4.01
CA ARG A 74 12.00 5.56 -3.86
C ARG A 74 12.94 4.60 -4.59
N GLU A 75 12.62 3.31 -4.57
CA GLU A 75 13.38 2.34 -5.34
C GLU A 75 13.24 2.59 -6.85
N GLN A 76 12.05 2.89 -7.36
CA GLN A 76 11.87 3.23 -8.77
C GLN A 76 12.66 4.48 -9.15
N ASP A 77 12.63 5.52 -8.33
CA ASP A 77 13.42 6.73 -8.54
C ASP A 77 14.93 6.42 -8.53
N TRP A 78 15.39 5.56 -7.62
CA TRP A 78 16.78 5.11 -7.57
C TRP A 78 17.17 4.27 -8.81
N LEU A 79 16.31 3.37 -9.28
CA LEU A 79 16.53 2.60 -10.50
C LEU A 79 16.66 3.51 -11.72
N GLN A 80 15.79 4.52 -11.83
CA GLN A 80 15.85 5.54 -12.89
C GLN A 80 17.15 6.34 -12.84
N ARG A 81 17.55 6.81 -11.64
CA ARG A 81 18.81 7.55 -11.45
C ARG A 81 20.06 6.73 -11.76
N THR A 82 20.03 5.42 -11.49
CA THR A 82 21.19 4.52 -11.66
C THR A 82 21.22 3.77 -12.99
N GLY A 83 20.20 3.96 -13.85
CA GLY A 83 20.08 3.25 -15.13
C GLY A 83 19.88 1.73 -14.98
N ARG A 84 19.41 1.27 -13.82
CA ARG A 84 19.17 -0.15 -13.55
C ARG A 84 17.76 -0.56 -13.95
N ASN A 85 17.62 -1.78 -14.45
CA ASN A 85 16.32 -2.32 -14.85
C ASN A 85 15.43 -2.64 -13.64
N GLU A 86 14.12 -2.54 -13.84
CA GLU A 86 13.16 -2.97 -12.85
C GLU A 86 13.28 -4.46 -12.53
N PRO A 87 13.18 -4.84 -11.25
CA PRO A 87 13.25 -6.23 -10.85
C PRO A 87 12.01 -6.97 -11.35
N THR A 88 12.24 -8.07 -12.09
CA THR A 88 11.19 -8.99 -12.51
C THR A 88 10.55 -9.64 -11.26
N PRO A 89 9.22 -9.74 -11.16
CA PRO A 89 8.60 -10.47 -10.07
C PRO A 89 8.99 -11.95 -10.22
N CYS A 90 9.72 -12.48 -9.24
CA CYS A 90 10.12 -13.89 -9.20
C CYS A 90 9.77 -14.50 -7.84
N SER A 91 9.35 -15.75 -7.85
CA SER A 91 9.06 -16.58 -6.68
C SER A 91 10.34 -17.36 -6.36
N GLY A 92 11.00 -17.00 -5.26
CA GLY A 92 12.13 -17.77 -4.76
C GLY A 92 13.03 -17.03 -3.75
N PRO A 93 13.76 -17.77 -2.89
CA PRO A 93 14.70 -17.22 -1.91
C PRO A 93 15.97 -16.63 -2.55
N HIS A 94 16.19 -16.86 -3.85
CA HIS A 94 17.32 -16.34 -4.61
C HIS A 94 16.81 -15.36 -5.66
N ARG A 95 16.61 -14.10 -5.29
CA ARG A 95 16.71 -12.90 -6.17
C ARG A 95 16.18 -11.67 -5.43
N PHE A 96 16.94 -11.21 -4.44
CA PHE A 96 16.85 -9.83 -3.93
C PHE A 96 17.39 -8.82 -4.95
N GLY A 97 17.07 -8.99 -6.25
CA GLY A 97 17.71 -8.39 -7.44
C GLY A 97 18.55 -7.15 -7.15
N THR A 98 17.95 -5.97 -7.35
CA THR A 98 18.53 -4.67 -7.02
C THR A 98 18.31 -4.24 -5.57
N MET A 99 17.60 -5.04 -4.77
CA MET A 99 17.13 -4.66 -3.43
C MET A 99 18.27 -4.45 -2.44
N ALA A 100 19.26 -5.35 -2.42
CA ALA A 100 20.39 -5.21 -1.51
C ALA A 100 21.19 -3.92 -1.83
N ALA A 101 21.42 -3.66 -3.11
CA ALA A 101 22.10 -2.45 -3.56
C ALA A 101 21.30 -1.19 -3.23
N PHE A 102 19.99 -1.18 -3.49
CA PHE A 102 19.10 -0.08 -3.10
C PHE A 102 19.14 0.18 -1.59
N ILE A 103 19.00 -0.88 -0.76
CA ILE A 103 19.04 -0.77 0.71
C ILE A 103 20.37 -0.17 1.17
N GLN A 104 21.48 -0.64 0.62
CA GLN A 104 22.82 -0.19 1.00
C GLN A 104 23.09 1.26 0.55
N GLU A 105 22.78 1.61 -0.70
CA GLU A 105 23.07 2.92 -1.29
C GLU A 105 22.19 4.04 -0.71
N GLU A 106 20.96 3.71 -0.31
CA GLU A 106 20.03 4.67 0.34
C GLU A 106 20.16 4.66 1.88
N GLY A 107 21.16 3.98 2.44
CA GLY A 107 21.49 4.02 3.87
C GLY A 107 20.42 3.38 4.77
N MET A 108 19.65 2.43 4.25
CA MET A 108 18.59 1.76 5.00
C MET A 108 19.13 0.53 5.76
N PRO A 109 18.51 0.16 6.90
CA PRO A 109 18.95 -1.01 7.64
C PRO A 109 18.65 -2.29 6.85
N ASP A 110 19.69 -3.09 6.59
CA ASP A 110 19.58 -4.36 5.87
C ASP A 110 19.03 -5.49 6.75
N ASN A 111 17.75 -5.38 7.12
CA ASN A 111 17.05 -6.36 7.95
C ASN A 111 15.84 -6.97 7.23
N HIS A 112 15.31 -8.03 7.81
CA HIS A 112 14.14 -8.76 7.29
C HIS A 112 12.91 -7.87 7.10
N ASN A 113 12.71 -6.90 7.99
CA ASN A 113 11.54 -6.01 7.94
C ASN A 113 11.63 -5.05 6.75
N THR A 114 12.81 -4.44 6.51
CA THR A 114 13.05 -3.59 5.34
C THR A 114 12.84 -4.34 4.04
N LYS A 115 13.38 -5.56 3.94
CA LYS A 115 13.22 -6.43 2.76
C LYS A 115 11.76 -6.78 2.51
N LYS A 116 11.02 -7.18 3.55
CA LYS A 116 9.58 -7.48 3.45
C LYS A 116 8.75 -6.25 3.09
N ALA A 117 9.02 -5.12 3.73
CA ALA A 117 8.35 -3.86 3.44
C ALA A 117 8.48 -3.48 1.96
N LEU A 118 9.70 -3.59 1.40
CA LEU A 118 9.93 -3.33 -0.02
C LEU A 118 9.24 -4.36 -0.92
N GLN A 119 9.26 -5.65 -0.58
CA GLN A 119 8.53 -6.68 -1.33
C GLN A 119 7.02 -6.40 -1.39
N HIS A 120 6.42 -6.06 -0.25
CA HIS A 120 5.02 -5.66 -0.18
C HIS A 120 4.75 -4.38 -0.96
N GLY A 121 5.65 -3.40 -0.88
CA GLY A 121 5.60 -2.17 -1.65
C GLY A 121 5.59 -2.42 -3.15
N ARG A 122 6.55 -3.20 -3.66
CA ARG A 122 6.62 -3.60 -5.07
C ARG A 122 5.34 -4.29 -5.53
N ARG A 123 4.80 -5.19 -4.70
CA ARG A 123 3.51 -5.86 -4.99
C ARG A 123 2.39 -4.84 -5.14
N LEU A 124 2.22 -3.96 -4.15
CA LEU A 124 1.20 -2.91 -4.19
C LEU A 124 1.35 -2.00 -5.42
N MET A 125 2.58 -1.61 -5.77
CA MET A 125 2.85 -0.79 -6.95
C MET A 125 2.55 -1.49 -8.27
N ARG A 126 2.65 -2.83 -8.36
CA ARG A 126 2.20 -3.56 -9.55
C ARG A 126 0.69 -3.47 -9.74
N PHE A 127 -0.08 -3.60 -8.66
CA PHE A 127 -1.54 -3.39 -8.74
C PHE A 127 -1.88 -1.95 -9.13
N GLU A 128 -1.19 -0.95 -8.58
CA GLU A 128 -1.43 0.46 -8.94
C GLU A 128 -1.13 0.76 -10.40
N ARG A 129 -0.10 0.13 -10.98
CA ARG A 129 0.23 0.28 -12.40
C ARG A 129 -0.82 -0.36 -13.31
N GLU A 130 -1.33 -1.52 -12.92
CA GLU A 130 -2.30 -2.28 -13.73
C GLU A 130 -3.72 -1.67 -13.65
N PHE A 131 -4.18 -1.30 -12.44
CA PHE A 131 -5.57 -0.92 -12.19
C PHE A 131 -5.77 0.57 -11.89
N GLY A 132 -4.68 1.34 -11.84
CA GLY A 132 -4.70 2.76 -11.56
C GLY A 132 -4.62 3.10 -10.07
N HIS A 133 -4.47 4.40 -9.82
CA HIS A 133 -4.26 4.90 -8.47
C HIS A 133 -5.48 4.71 -7.57
N GLY A 134 -5.29 4.10 -6.40
CA GLY A 134 -6.36 3.91 -5.40
C GLY A 134 -6.70 2.46 -5.11
N ILE A 135 -6.30 1.52 -5.99
CA ILE A 135 -6.52 0.08 -5.77
C ILE A 135 -5.88 -0.41 -4.46
N THR A 136 -4.74 0.16 -4.04
CA THR A 136 -4.10 -0.27 -2.78
C THR A 136 -4.87 0.17 -1.55
N LEU A 137 -5.67 1.24 -1.64
CA LEU A 137 -6.57 1.62 -0.55
C LEU A 137 -7.70 0.61 -0.42
N LEU A 138 -8.24 0.15 -1.54
CA LEU A 138 -9.26 -0.90 -1.54
C LEU A 138 -8.72 -2.23 -1.01
N LEU A 139 -7.42 -2.48 -1.04
CA LEU A 139 -6.83 -3.70 -0.48
C LEU A 139 -6.62 -3.63 1.05
N LEU A 140 -6.81 -2.48 1.69
CA LEU A 140 -6.66 -2.34 3.15
C LEU A 140 -7.50 -3.34 3.96
N PRO A 141 -8.79 -3.58 3.62
CA PRO A 141 -9.64 -4.59 4.25
C PRO A 141 -9.04 -5.99 4.34
N VAL A 142 -8.29 -6.36 3.30
CA VAL A 142 -7.74 -7.71 3.13
C VAL A 142 -6.22 -7.73 3.18
N LEU A 143 -5.57 -6.64 3.65
CA LEU A 143 -4.11 -6.49 3.63
C LEU A 143 -3.37 -7.68 4.27
N PRO A 144 -3.79 -8.26 5.40
CA PRO A 144 -3.12 -9.43 5.97
C PRO A 144 -3.10 -10.64 5.02
N ALA A 145 -4.22 -10.94 4.35
CA ALA A 145 -4.32 -12.02 3.38
C ALA A 145 -3.58 -11.67 2.07
N PHE A 146 -3.64 -10.40 1.65
CA PHE A 146 -2.92 -9.92 0.48
C PHE A 146 -1.40 -10.12 0.61
N ARG A 147 -0.84 -9.93 1.81
CA ARG A 147 0.59 -10.13 2.09
C ARG A 147 1.02 -11.60 1.97
N SER A 148 0.12 -12.55 2.22
CA SER A 148 0.42 -13.98 2.19
C SER A 148 0.21 -14.63 0.82
N LEU A 149 -0.31 -13.90 -0.17
CA LEU A 149 -0.43 -14.43 -1.54
C LEU A 149 0.92 -14.89 -2.08
N THR A 150 0.91 -16.04 -2.76
CA THR A 150 2.03 -16.48 -3.60
C THR A 150 2.08 -15.62 -4.88
N GLN A 151 3.15 -15.75 -5.67
CA GLN A 151 3.19 -15.05 -6.96
C GLN A 151 2.11 -15.53 -7.93
N ALA A 152 1.82 -16.83 -7.95
CA ALA A 152 0.75 -17.38 -8.78
C ALA A 152 -0.62 -16.82 -8.37
N GLU A 153 -0.89 -16.74 -7.06
CA GLU A 153 -2.13 -16.15 -6.55
C GLU A 153 -2.19 -14.63 -6.77
N GLU A 154 -1.04 -13.94 -6.74
CA GLU A 154 -0.97 -12.53 -7.13
C GLU A 154 -1.39 -12.33 -8.58
N ALA A 155 -0.81 -13.10 -9.51
CA ALA A 155 -1.16 -13.04 -10.94
C ALA A 155 -2.63 -13.40 -11.18
N ARG A 156 -3.12 -14.46 -10.54
CA ARG A 156 -4.52 -14.87 -10.60
C ARG A 156 -5.46 -13.79 -10.06
N THR A 157 -5.09 -13.12 -8.97
CA THR A 157 -5.86 -11.98 -8.45
C THR A 157 -5.95 -10.86 -9.48
N MET A 158 -4.85 -10.55 -10.17
CA MET A 158 -4.85 -9.55 -11.25
C MET A 158 -5.73 -9.97 -12.44
N GLU A 159 -5.65 -11.23 -12.87
CA GLU A 159 -6.51 -11.76 -13.95
C GLU A 159 -7.99 -11.68 -13.58
N MET A 160 -8.35 -12.08 -12.35
CA MET A 160 -9.74 -12.00 -11.87
C MET A 160 -10.27 -10.55 -11.78
N LEU A 161 -9.41 -9.60 -11.42
CA LEU A 161 -9.74 -8.18 -11.45
C LEU A 161 -9.93 -7.66 -12.89
N ARG A 162 -9.21 -8.23 -13.86
CA ARG A 162 -9.29 -7.87 -15.29
C ARG A 162 -10.56 -8.43 -15.95
N ASP A 163 -10.88 -9.70 -15.72
CA ASP A 163 -11.86 -10.47 -16.52
C ASP A 163 -13.32 -10.33 -16.04
N GLY A 164 -13.70 -9.20 -15.44
CA GLY A 164 -15.11 -8.80 -15.32
C GLY A 164 -15.87 -9.27 -14.06
N ASN A 165 -15.30 -10.11 -13.18
CA ASN A 165 -15.94 -10.49 -11.90
C ASN A 165 -15.70 -9.46 -10.76
N SER A 166 -14.94 -8.40 -11.01
CA SER A 166 -14.60 -7.38 -10.01
C SER A 166 -14.58 -5.96 -10.59
N ALA A 167 -15.34 -5.71 -11.67
CA ALA A 167 -15.51 -4.38 -12.27
C ALA A 167 -15.97 -3.33 -11.25
N TYR A 168 -16.74 -3.74 -10.24
CA TYR A 168 -17.14 -2.91 -9.11
C TYR A 168 -15.94 -2.44 -8.27
N VAL A 169 -14.97 -3.32 -7.99
CA VAL A 169 -13.76 -2.99 -7.24
C VAL A 169 -12.89 -2.01 -8.03
N ALA A 170 -12.69 -2.25 -9.33
CA ALA A 170 -11.94 -1.33 -10.20
C ALA A 170 -12.61 0.06 -10.29
N HIS A 171 -13.95 0.10 -10.42
CA HIS A 171 -14.70 1.36 -10.42
C HIS A 171 -14.57 2.13 -9.10
N LEU A 172 -14.69 1.45 -7.95
CA LEU A 172 -14.49 2.06 -6.63
C LEU A 172 -13.06 2.59 -6.45
N ALA A 173 -12.05 1.92 -7.01
CA ALA A 173 -10.65 2.36 -6.90
C ALA A 173 -10.48 3.73 -7.56
N GLN A 174 -11.06 3.90 -8.75
CA GLN A 174 -11.05 5.17 -9.49
C GLN A 174 -11.76 6.30 -8.72
N LEU A 175 -12.90 6.00 -8.08
CA LEU A 175 -13.60 6.98 -7.24
C LEU A 175 -12.77 7.42 -6.03
N LEU A 176 -11.98 6.50 -5.45
CA LEU A 176 -11.10 6.77 -4.32
C LEU A 176 -9.73 7.35 -4.72
N ALA A 177 -9.39 7.41 -6.00
CA ALA A 177 -8.13 7.99 -6.47
C ALA A 177 -7.92 9.43 -5.98
N ARG A 178 -9.00 10.23 -5.95
CA ARG A 178 -8.98 11.61 -5.41
C ARG A 178 -8.73 11.64 -3.91
N LEU A 179 -9.30 10.69 -3.16
CA LEU A 179 -9.07 10.57 -1.72
C LEU A 179 -7.64 10.14 -1.41
N ARG A 180 -7.08 9.21 -2.21
CA ARG A 180 -5.65 8.86 -2.17
C ARG A 180 -4.78 10.08 -2.41
N PHE A 181 -5.04 10.86 -3.46
CA PHE A 181 -4.26 12.05 -3.78
C PHE A 181 -4.29 13.06 -2.64
N ASN A 182 -5.46 13.34 -2.08
CA ASN A 182 -5.60 14.25 -0.94
C ASN A 182 -4.83 13.74 0.29
N TYR A 183 -4.94 12.45 0.59
CA TYR A 183 -4.18 11.82 1.69
C TYR A 183 -2.66 11.92 1.47
N GLN A 184 -2.19 11.64 0.25
CA GLN A 184 -0.77 11.72 -0.10
C GLN A 184 -0.24 13.16 -0.07
N TYR A 185 -1.02 14.12 -0.57
CA TYR A 185 -0.70 15.54 -0.56
C TYR A 185 -0.60 16.08 0.86
N ILE A 186 -1.57 15.76 1.72
CA ILE A 186 -1.63 16.18 3.12
C ILE A 186 -0.41 15.73 3.93
N HIS A 187 0.11 14.54 3.64
CA HIS A 187 1.29 14.00 4.32
C HIS A 187 2.62 14.31 3.62
N GLY A 188 2.64 15.19 2.61
CA GLY A 188 3.87 15.65 1.96
C GLY A 188 4.58 14.58 1.12
N ILE A 189 3.81 13.68 0.48
CA ILE A 189 4.32 12.47 -0.16
C ILE A 189 4.63 12.63 -1.65
N TYR A 190 4.39 13.81 -2.24
CA TYR A 190 5.00 14.13 -3.53
C TYR A 190 6.32 14.87 -3.31
N PRO A 191 7.41 14.55 -4.03
CA PRO A 191 8.54 15.46 -4.12
C PRO A 191 7.99 16.78 -4.66
N GLY A 192 8.22 17.86 -3.92
CA GLY A 192 7.87 19.18 -4.38
C GLY A 192 8.48 19.44 -5.76
N LYS A 193 7.67 20.07 -6.62
CA LYS A 193 7.95 20.64 -7.95
C LYS A 193 7.51 19.79 -9.14
N LEU A 194 6.25 19.98 -9.55
CA LEU A 194 6.01 20.29 -10.95
C LEU A 194 6.38 21.77 -11.11
N HIS A 195 7.55 22.02 -11.67
CA HIS A 195 7.92 23.32 -12.18
C HIS A 195 6.97 23.69 -13.32
N GLY A 196 6.19 24.75 -13.09
CA GLY A 196 5.85 25.74 -14.12
C GLY A 196 6.76 26.94 -13.91
#